data_AF-A0A330M6B2-F1
#
_entry.id   AF-A0A330M6B2-F1
#
_cell.length_a   1.000
_cell.length_b   1.000
_cell.length_c   1.000
_cell.angle_alpha   90.00
_cell.angle_beta   90.00
_cell.angle_gamma   90.00
#
_symmetry.space_group_name_H-M   'P 1'
#
loop_
_entity.id
_entity.type
_entity.pdbx_description
1 polymer ?
#
loop_
_entity_poly.entity_id
_entity_poly.type
_entity_poly.pdbx_seq_one_letter_code
_entity_poly.pdbx_strand_id
1 'polypeptide(L)'
;MPELPTEEGERGSDAFYPRYAVDVQLLDENGTATKSKPLQAVPLPLPGAGNKAGRLEPPAIGSIVEIGFAYGRPDKPFIRTVLPLGWDLPAIKEGETRTQVRDGVYQHIDDKGNFENKTDESLTDIIGKLAELQCKTRKVTASIEQDHRSPKTWLGSESENVLKLLSELMATVSSLASSCASHTHGGIASGPGTTAKPTQASTFTSHGSEATAQKDRLDPITK
;
A
#
# COMPACT_ATOMS: atom_id res chain seq x y z
N MET A 1 19.60 9.40 26.78
CA MET A 1 18.71 8.65 25.87
C MET A 1 17.95 9.65 25.01
N PRO A 2 17.46 9.30 23.82
CA PRO A 2 16.65 10.22 23.05
C PRO A 2 15.30 10.44 23.73
N GLU A 3 14.87 11.70 23.88
CA GLU A 3 13.48 12.05 24.17
C GLU A 3 12.77 12.15 22.83
N LEU A 4 11.93 11.16 22.52
CA LEU A 4 11.16 11.05 21.29
C LEU A 4 9.67 11.18 21.62
N PRO A 5 8.85 11.75 20.73
CA PRO A 5 7.40 11.76 20.93
C PRO A 5 6.88 10.34 20.74
N THR A 6 6.27 9.76 21.77
CA THR A 6 5.84 8.35 21.76
C THR A 6 4.32 8.18 21.65
N GLU A 7 3.54 9.19 22.05
CA GLU A 7 2.08 9.18 21.99
C GLU A 7 1.52 10.27 21.06
N GLU A 8 0.43 9.96 20.36
CA GLU A 8 -0.29 10.97 19.58
C GLU A 8 -0.97 12.00 20.50
N GLY A 9 -0.79 13.29 20.22
CA GLY A 9 -1.42 14.36 21.00
C GLY A 9 -0.64 14.82 22.24
N GLU A 10 0.61 14.35 22.42
CA GLU A 10 1.52 14.94 23.39
C GLU A 10 1.65 16.46 23.21
N ARG A 11 1.86 17.17 24.33
CA ARG A 11 2.08 18.62 24.36
C ARG A 11 3.23 18.99 23.40
N GLY A 12 3.04 20.06 22.63
CA GLY A 12 4.01 20.53 21.65
C GLY A 12 5.41 20.75 22.26
N SER A 13 6.44 20.46 21.46
CA SER A 13 7.84 20.66 21.84
C SER A 13 8.10 22.13 22.16
N ASP A 14 8.66 22.40 23.34
CA ASP A 14 9.01 23.75 23.77
C ASP A 14 10.45 23.81 24.32
N ALA A 15 10.90 25.00 24.69
CA ALA A 15 12.28 25.21 25.15
C ALA A 15 12.59 24.55 26.50
N PHE A 16 11.59 24.20 27.29
CA PHE A 16 11.74 23.53 28.58
C PHE A 16 11.57 22.02 28.48
N TYR A 17 10.78 21.55 27.50
CA TYR A 17 10.51 20.15 27.22
C TYR A 17 10.60 19.86 25.73
N PRO A 18 11.81 19.80 25.16
CA PRO A 18 11.96 19.47 23.76
C PRO A 18 11.66 17.98 23.55
N ARG A 19 10.63 17.67 22.75
CA ARG A 19 10.12 16.30 22.57
C ARG A 19 10.84 15.50 21.50
N TYR A 20 11.75 16.12 20.77
CA TYR A 20 12.62 15.48 19.79
C TYR A 20 14.06 15.95 20.04
N ALA A 21 14.68 15.29 21.02
CA ALA A 21 15.94 15.71 21.60
C ALA A 21 16.78 14.50 22.04
N VAL A 22 18.07 14.72 22.31
CA VAL A 22 18.96 13.68 22.84
C VAL A 22 19.87 14.23 23.92
N ASP A 23 20.36 13.33 24.77
CA ASP A 23 21.46 13.65 25.66
C ASP A 23 22.80 13.58 24.92
N VAL A 24 23.68 14.55 25.16
CA VAL A 24 24.98 14.65 24.50
C VAL A 24 26.12 14.72 25.52
N GLN A 25 27.11 13.84 25.37
CA GLN A 25 28.37 13.92 26.11
C GLN A 25 29.38 14.74 25.28
N LEU A 26 29.98 15.76 25.89
CA LEU A 26 31.02 16.54 25.22
C LEU A 26 32.27 15.69 25.03
N LEU A 27 32.88 15.80 23.85
CA LEU A 27 34.14 15.16 23.49
C LEU A 27 35.29 16.17 23.53
N ASP A 28 36.49 15.69 23.83
CA ASP A 28 37.73 16.48 23.74
C ASP A 28 38.27 16.54 22.30
N GLU A 29 39.40 17.21 22.13
CA GLU A 29 40.09 17.36 20.83
C GLU A 29 40.51 16.03 20.18
N ASN A 30 40.57 14.94 20.94
CA ASN A 30 40.90 13.60 20.47
C ASN A 30 39.64 12.75 20.23
N GLY A 31 38.44 13.32 20.37
CA GLY A 31 37.17 12.60 20.23
C GLY A 31 36.82 11.70 21.43
N THR A 32 37.49 11.87 22.57
CA THR A 32 37.22 11.08 23.79
C THR A 32 36.23 11.81 24.68
N ALA A 33 35.35 11.07 25.36
CA ALA A 33 34.39 11.64 26.29
C ALA A 33 35.08 12.43 27.40
N THR A 34 34.70 13.69 27.56
CA THR A 34 35.18 14.54 28.66
C THR A 34 34.56 14.11 29.99
N LYS A 35 35.07 14.66 31.10
CA LYS A 35 34.51 14.46 32.45
C LYS A 35 33.29 15.36 32.74
N SER A 36 32.84 16.17 31.79
CA SER A 36 31.68 17.03 32.00
C SER A 36 30.41 16.18 32.14
N LYS A 37 29.41 16.72 32.83
CA LYS A 37 28.08 16.11 32.81
C LYS A 37 27.50 16.17 31.38
N PRO A 38 26.74 15.15 30.95
CA PRO A 38 25.99 15.22 29.69
C PRO A 38 25.04 16.43 29.68
N LEU A 39 24.95 17.07 28.52
CA LEU A 39 23.87 18.01 28.25
C LEU A 39 22.61 17.19 27.98
N GLN A 40 21.55 17.47 28.74
CA GLN A 40 20.30 16.72 28.63
C GLN A 40 19.33 17.41 27.68
N ALA A 41 18.50 16.60 27.01
CA ALA A 41 17.40 17.07 26.17
C ALA A 41 17.83 18.16 25.15
N VAL A 42 18.95 17.94 24.45
CA VAL A 42 19.42 18.84 23.39
C VAL A 42 18.60 18.60 22.12
N PRO A 43 17.87 19.61 21.59
CA PRO A 43 16.98 19.42 20.44
C PRO A 43 17.70 18.93 19.18
N LEU A 44 17.07 17.99 18.46
CA LEU A 44 17.54 17.49 17.17
C LEU A 44 17.05 18.37 15.99
N PRO A 45 17.82 18.45 14.90
CA PRO A 45 17.40 19.15 13.69
C PRO A 45 16.33 18.35 12.94
N LEU A 46 15.44 19.05 12.23
CA LEU A 46 14.47 18.45 11.32
C LEU A 46 14.72 18.97 9.89
N PRO A 47 14.90 18.08 8.89
CA PRO A 47 14.99 18.48 7.48
C PRO A 47 13.76 19.24 6.96
N GLY A 48 12.59 19.02 7.57
CA GLY A 48 11.36 19.78 7.37
C GLY A 48 10.50 19.69 8.63
N ALA A 49 9.84 20.80 9.01
CA ALA A 49 9.09 20.90 10.26
C ALA A 49 7.75 21.63 10.05
N GLY A 50 6.73 21.25 10.81
CA GLY A 50 5.43 21.91 10.85
C GLY A 50 4.52 21.29 11.92
N ASN A 51 3.31 21.83 12.08
CA ASN A 51 2.34 21.23 13.00
C ASN A 51 1.95 19.84 12.48
N LYS A 52 2.22 18.79 13.27
CA LYS A 52 2.00 17.38 12.87
C LYS A 52 2.68 17.00 11.54
N ALA A 53 3.82 17.63 11.22
CA ALA A 53 4.57 17.38 10.00
C ALA A 53 6.08 17.40 10.25
N GLY A 54 6.81 16.50 9.59
CA GLY A 54 8.27 16.49 9.57
C GLY A 54 8.83 15.11 9.24
N ARG A 55 10.15 15.05 9.03
CA ARG A 55 10.90 13.79 8.84
C ARG A 55 11.73 13.53 10.08
N LEU A 56 11.29 12.59 10.93
CA LEU A 56 11.90 12.28 12.21
C LEU A 56 12.81 11.06 12.06
N GLU A 57 14.12 11.29 12.05
CA GLU A 57 15.17 10.28 11.85
C GLU A 57 16.20 10.41 12.98
N PRO A 58 15.87 9.95 14.21
CA PRO A 58 16.76 10.13 15.34
C PRO A 58 18.07 9.36 15.11
N PRO A 59 19.22 9.95 15.44
CA PRO A 59 20.52 9.30 15.26
C PRO A 59 20.68 8.12 16.22
N ALA A 60 21.47 7.13 15.81
CA ALA A 60 21.85 6.03 16.67
C ALA A 60 22.70 6.52 17.87
N ILE A 61 22.58 5.85 19.02
CA ILE A 61 23.44 6.13 20.18
C ILE A 61 24.91 5.95 19.78
N GLY A 62 25.74 6.93 20.14
CA GLY A 62 27.15 6.98 19.76
C GLY A 62 27.43 7.82 18.52
N SER A 63 26.41 8.33 17.82
CA SER A 63 26.60 9.27 16.71
C SER A 63 27.29 10.55 17.18
N ILE A 64 28.27 11.01 16.41
CA ILE A 64 28.95 12.28 16.66
C ILE A 64 28.07 13.41 16.13
N VAL A 65 27.85 14.44 16.96
CA VAL A 65 26.98 15.57 16.62
C VAL A 65 27.72 16.90 16.83
N GLU A 66 27.36 17.89 16.02
CA GLU A 66 27.78 19.27 16.21
C GLU A 66 26.74 20.00 17.07
N ILE A 67 27.19 20.62 18.16
CA ILE A 67 26.33 21.42 19.03
C ILE A 67 26.44 22.90 18.63
N GLY A 68 25.30 23.50 18.32
CA GLY A 68 25.12 24.94 18.22
C GLY A 68 24.50 25.52 19.48
N PHE A 69 24.74 26.81 19.73
CA PHE A 69 24.10 27.56 20.80
C PHE A 69 23.23 28.66 20.20
N ALA A 70 21.92 28.55 20.36
CA ALA A 70 20.99 29.52 19.79
C ALA A 70 21.28 30.91 20.35
N TYR A 71 21.40 31.92 19.48
CA TYR A 71 21.73 33.30 19.86
C TYR A 71 23.06 33.45 20.64
N GLY A 72 23.97 32.48 20.51
CA GLY A 72 25.23 32.45 21.27
C GLY A 72 25.05 32.19 22.77
N ARG A 73 23.87 31.70 23.18
CA ARG A 73 23.54 31.45 24.59
C ARG A 73 23.92 30.02 25.01
N PRO A 74 24.85 29.85 25.97
CA PRO A 74 25.26 28.53 26.44
C PRO A 74 24.11 27.69 27.02
N ASP A 75 23.06 28.34 27.53
CA ASP A 75 21.87 27.69 28.08
C ASP A 75 20.86 27.24 27.01
N LYS A 76 21.14 27.46 25.72
CA LYS A 76 20.28 27.06 24.61
C LYS A 76 21.03 26.21 23.56
N PRO A 77 21.54 25.03 23.95
CA PRO A 77 22.17 24.12 23.00
C PRO A 77 21.12 23.54 22.05
N PHE A 78 21.54 23.22 20.83
CA PHE A 78 20.79 22.41 19.87
C PHE A 78 21.78 21.65 18.99
N ILE A 79 21.36 20.52 18.43
CA ILE A 79 22.17 19.80 17.44
C ILE A 79 22.01 20.50 16.10
N ARG A 80 23.13 20.96 15.54
CA ARG A 80 23.17 21.57 14.22
C ARG A 80 23.22 20.51 13.13
N THR A 81 24.07 19.51 13.33
CA THR A 81 24.37 18.47 12.34
C THR A 81 24.69 17.16 13.04
N VAL A 82 24.22 16.05 12.49
CA VAL A 82 24.68 14.69 12.84
C VAL A 82 25.75 14.30 11.84
N LEU A 83 26.93 13.90 12.30
CA LEU A 83 28.04 13.49 11.44
C LEU A 83 27.96 11.99 11.16
N PRO A 84 28.27 11.55 9.92
CA PRO A 84 28.21 10.14 9.55
C PRO A 84 29.41 9.31 10.05
N LEU A 85 30.25 9.87 10.92
CA LEU A 85 31.53 9.26 11.30
C LEU A 85 31.31 8.00 12.13
N GLY A 86 32.07 6.94 11.81
CA GLY A 86 32.02 5.66 12.54
C GLY A 86 30.92 4.70 12.09
N TRP A 87 30.17 5.02 11.02
CA TRP A 87 29.08 4.18 10.52
C TRP A 87 29.36 3.67 9.10
N ASP A 88 28.94 2.43 8.84
CA ASP A 88 28.87 1.88 7.48
C ASP A 88 27.62 2.44 6.78
N LEU A 89 27.83 3.43 5.93
CA LEU A 89 26.76 4.09 5.20
C LEU A 89 26.25 3.24 4.02
N PRO A 90 24.97 3.37 3.65
CA PRO A 90 24.46 2.72 2.46
C PRO A 90 25.11 3.29 1.19
N ALA A 91 25.42 2.42 0.23
CA ALA A 91 25.90 2.84 -1.08
C ALA A 91 24.85 3.70 -1.80
N ILE A 92 25.32 4.74 -2.49
CA ILE A 92 24.51 5.64 -3.31
C ILE A 92 25.37 6.20 -4.45
N LYS A 93 24.79 6.42 -5.63
CA LYS A 93 25.47 7.06 -6.78
C LYS A 93 25.03 8.51 -6.95
N GLU A 94 25.77 9.25 -7.77
CA GLU A 94 25.38 10.59 -8.20
C GLU A 94 24.01 10.57 -8.88
N GLY A 95 23.16 11.54 -8.54
CA GLY A 95 21.79 11.63 -9.08
C GLY A 95 20.74 10.77 -8.37
N GLU A 96 21.14 9.92 -7.43
CA GLU A 96 20.22 9.08 -6.66
C GLU A 96 19.77 9.75 -5.35
N THR A 97 18.65 9.32 -4.79
CA THR A 97 18.21 9.64 -3.42
C THR A 97 17.87 8.37 -2.68
N ARG A 98 18.36 8.22 -1.44
CA ARG A 98 18.11 7.03 -0.62
C ARG A 98 17.78 7.42 0.81
N THR A 99 16.68 6.88 1.33
CA THR A 99 16.31 6.92 2.74
C THR A 99 16.32 5.50 3.27
N GLN A 100 17.18 5.17 4.21
CA GLN A 100 17.38 3.81 4.70
C GLN A 100 17.24 3.73 6.23
N VAL A 101 16.41 2.81 6.71
CA VAL A 101 16.12 2.63 8.13
C VAL A 101 17.12 1.67 8.78
N ARG A 102 17.47 0.59 8.09
CA ARG A 102 18.46 -0.43 8.48
C ARG A 102 18.93 -1.17 7.23
N ASP A 103 19.91 -2.07 7.35
CA ASP A 103 20.32 -2.91 6.22
C ASP A 103 19.12 -3.65 5.61
N GLY A 104 19.02 -3.64 4.28
CA GLY A 104 17.90 -4.24 3.54
C GLY A 104 16.56 -3.48 3.52
N VAL A 105 16.37 -2.39 4.29
CA VAL A 105 15.08 -1.68 4.37
C VAL A 105 15.21 -0.19 4.01
N TYR A 106 14.73 0.19 2.83
CA TYR A 106 14.94 1.53 2.28
C TYR A 106 13.88 1.97 1.26
N GLN A 107 13.86 3.27 1.01
CA GLN A 107 13.25 3.89 -0.17
C GLN A 107 14.38 4.48 -1.02
N HIS A 108 14.38 4.20 -2.32
CA HIS A 108 15.43 4.62 -3.25
C HIS A 108 14.82 5.16 -4.55
N ILE A 109 15.36 6.28 -5.01
CA ILE A 109 15.12 6.84 -6.33
C ILE A 109 16.45 6.77 -7.07
N ASP A 110 16.50 6.05 -8.18
CA ASP A 110 17.71 5.93 -9.00
C ASP A 110 17.93 7.17 -9.89
N ASP A 111 19.06 7.19 -10.59
CA ASP A 111 19.47 8.25 -11.51
C ASP A 111 18.53 8.43 -12.73
N LYS A 112 17.64 7.46 -12.98
CA LYS A 112 16.63 7.48 -14.04
C LYS A 112 15.23 7.84 -13.53
N GLY A 113 15.08 8.05 -12.22
CA GLY A 113 13.80 8.34 -11.58
C GLY A 113 12.94 7.10 -11.29
N ASN A 114 13.49 5.89 -11.38
CA ASN A 114 12.79 4.70 -10.92
C ASN A 114 12.72 4.68 -9.40
N PHE A 115 11.58 4.25 -8.86
CA PHE A 115 11.34 4.18 -7.42
C PHE A 115 11.38 2.73 -6.93
N GLU A 116 12.20 2.45 -5.93
CA GLU A 116 12.27 1.16 -5.23
C GLU A 116 11.96 1.35 -3.75
N ASN A 117 10.97 0.61 -3.25
CA ASN A 117 10.70 0.46 -1.82
C ASN A 117 11.03 -0.97 -1.41
N LYS A 118 11.98 -1.13 -0.49
CA LYS A 118 12.37 -2.42 0.05
C LYS A 118 12.06 -2.50 1.54
N THR A 119 11.37 -3.56 1.92
CA THR A 119 10.97 -3.90 3.30
C THR A 119 11.46 -5.29 3.67
N ASP A 120 11.53 -5.60 4.97
CA ASP A 120 11.92 -6.94 5.45
C ASP A 120 10.98 -8.05 4.95
N GLU A 121 9.68 -7.73 4.92
CA GLU A 121 8.68 -8.61 4.34
C GLU A 121 8.65 -8.40 2.83
N SER A 122 8.65 -9.50 2.07
CA SER A 122 8.42 -9.41 0.64
C SER A 122 7.01 -8.90 0.37
N LEU A 123 6.78 -8.25 -0.77
CA LEU A 123 5.42 -7.93 -1.22
C LEU A 123 4.52 -9.19 -1.20
N THR A 124 5.08 -10.38 -1.40
CA THR A 124 4.40 -11.67 -1.30
C THR A 124 3.90 -11.98 0.13
N ASP A 125 4.67 -11.64 1.15
CA ASP A 125 4.30 -11.83 2.57
C ASP A 125 3.35 -10.72 3.05
N ILE A 126 3.52 -9.50 2.52
CA ILE A 126 2.60 -8.38 2.72
C ILE A 126 1.23 -8.69 2.08
N ILE A 127 1.16 -9.41 0.95
CA ILE A 127 -0.13 -9.81 0.34
C ILE A 127 -0.93 -10.76 1.26
N GLY A 128 -0.30 -11.41 2.25
CA GLY A 128 -1.00 -12.10 3.33
C GLY A 128 -1.66 -11.18 4.38
N LYS A 129 -1.31 -9.89 4.38
CA LYS A 129 -1.82 -8.84 5.28
C LYS A 129 -2.48 -7.75 4.46
N LEU A 130 -3.80 -7.61 4.60
CA LEU A 130 -4.67 -6.65 3.91
C LEU A 130 -3.97 -5.36 3.41
N ALA A 131 -3.71 -5.25 2.10
CA ALA A 131 -3.29 -4.00 1.48
C ALA A 131 -4.54 -3.22 1.04
N GLU A 132 -4.87 -2.14 1.74
CA GLU A 132 -6.02 -1.29 1.43
C GLU A 132 -5.55 0.03 0.80
N LEU A 133 -6.00 0.31 -0.43
CA LEU A 133 -5.79 1.61 -1.08
C LEU A 133 -7.08 2.43 -1.00
N GLN A 134 -7.11 3.44 -0.13
CA GLN A 134 -8.20 4.40 -0.05
C GLN A 134 -7.87 5.64 -0.90
N CYS A 135 -8.64 5.88 -1.96
CA CYS A 135 -8.45 7.05 -2.82
C CYS A 135 -9.78 7.55 -3.40
N LYS A 136 -9.87 8.86 -3.67
CA LYS A 136 -11.07 9.47 -4.29
C LYS A 136 -11.23 9.05 -5.76
N THR A 137 -10.12 8.83 -6.47
CA THR A 137 -10.14 8.43 -7.89
C THR A 137 -8.90 7.61 -8.21
N ARG A 138 -9.10 6.43 -8.80
CA ARG A 138 -8.05 5.59 -9.39
C ARG A 138 -8.23 5.56 -10.90
N LYS A 139 -7.32 6.19 -11.66
CA LYS A 139 -7.30 6.13 -13.13
C LYS A 139 -6.18 5.19 -13.56
N VAL A 140 -6.53 4.14 -14.30
CA VAL A 140 -5.55 3.21 -14.89
C VAL A 140 -5.61 3.33 -16.41
N THR A 141 -4.48 3.67 -17.04
CA THR A 141 -4.34 3.76 -18.49
C THR A 141 -3.14 2.91 -18.88
N ALA A 142 -3.38 1.81 -19.57
CA ALA A 142 -2.34 0.92 -20.07
C ALA A 142 -2.18 1.13 -21.58
N SER A 143 -0.94 1.13 -22.07
CA SER A 143 -0.63 1.21 -23.51
C SER A 143 -0.63 -0.15 -24.20
N ILE A 144 -0.45 -1.24 -23.43
CA ILE A 144 -0.36 -2.61 -23.95
C ILE A 144 -1.47 -3.47 -23.35
N GLU A 145 -1.41 -3.77 -22.04
CA GLU A 145 -2.36 -4.67 -21.39
C GLU A 145 -2.56 -4.38 -19.89
N GLN A 146 -3.65 -4.92 -19.33
CA GLN A 146 -3.86 -5.04 -17.89
C GLN A 146 -4.13 -6.50 -17.54
N ASP A 147 -3.33 -7.07 -16.64
CA ASP A 147 -3.50 -8.44 -16.14
C ASP A 147 -3.93 -8.41 -14.66
N HIS A 148 -5.06 -9.06 -14.35
CA HIS A 148 -5.62 -9.13 -13.00
C HIS A 148 -5.91 -10.59 -12.64
N ARG A 149 -5.13 -11.16 -11.72
CA ARG A 149 -5.25 -12.56 -11.28
C ARG A 149 -5.52 -12.63 -9.79
N SER A 150 -6.66 -13.23 -9.43
CA SER A 150 -7.03 -13.50 -8.04
C SER A 150 -7.85 -14.79 -7.97
N PRO A 151 -7.73 -15.60 -6.90
CA PRO A 151 -8.64 -16.72 -6.67
C PRO A 151 -10.11 -16.28 -6.58
N LYS A 152 -10.36 -15.07 -6.07
CA LYS A 152 -11.70 -14.47 -5.91
C LYS A 152 -11.65 -12.99 -6.27
N THR A 153 -12.49 -12.57 -7.19
CA THR A 153 -12.50 -11.21 -7.73
C THR A 153 -13.84 -10.53 -7.51
N TRP A 154 -13.79 -9.28 -7.06
CA TRP A 154 -14.93 -8.36 -7.06
C TRP A 154 -14.62 -7.22 -8.03
N LEU A 155 -15.50 -7.00 -9.01
CA LEU A 155 -15.38 -5.91 -9.96
C LEU A 155 -16.70 -5.15 -10.01
N GLY A 156 -16.78 -3.99 -9.36
CA GLY A 156 -17.99 -3.17 -9.33
C GLY A 156 -18.05 -2.26 -8.10
N SER A 157 -19.26 -1.85 -7.73
CA SER A 157 -19.52 -1.05 -6.53
C SER A 157 -19.60 -1.94 -5.29
N GLU A 158 -19.86 -1.38 -4.10
CA GLU A 158 -20.12 -2.21 -2.91
C GLU A 158 -21.36 -3.10 -3.05
N SER A 159 -22.35 -2.66 -3.81
CA SER A 159 -23.64 -3.35 -3.96
C SER A 159 -23.72 -4.28 -5.16
N GLU A 160 -22.88 -4.07 -6.18
CA GLU A 160 -23.01 -4.74 -7.48
C GLU A 160 -21.66 -5.27 -7.96
N ASN A 161 -21.62 -6.56 -8.32
CA ASN A 161 -20.44 -7.22 -8.85
C ASN A 161 -20.72 -7.68 -10.28
N VAL A 162 -19.94 -7.18 -11.24
CA VAL A 162 -20.08 -7.53 -12.66
C VAL A 162 -19.97 -9.04 -12.89
N LEU A 163 -19.14 -9.76 -12.12
CA LEU A 163 -19.03 -11.22 -12.25
C LEU A 163 -20.30 -11.94 -11.77
N LYS A 164 -20.99 -11.39 -10.77
CA LYS A 164 -22.28 -11.90 -10.31
C LYS A 164 -23.38 -11.64 -11.35
N LEU A 165 -23.43 -10.43 -11.92
CA LEU A 165 -24.34 -10.11 -13.02
C LEU A 165 -24.14 -11.04 -14.23
N LEU A 166 -22.90 -11.37 -14.57
CA LEU A 166 -22.59 -12.32 -15.64
C LEU A 166 -23.10 -13.73 -15.30
N SER A 167 -22.97 -14.18 -14.05
CA SER A 167 -23.50 -15.46 -13.58
C SER A 167 -25.03 -15.52 -13.67
N GLU A 168 -25.72 -14.45 -13.28
CA GLU A 168 -27.18 -14.31 -13.38
C GLU A 168 -27.66 -14.25 -14.83
N LEU A 169 -26.90 -13.59 -15.71
CA LEU A 169 -27.15 -13.59 -17.15
C LEU A 169 -27.04 -15.00 -17.73
N MET A 170 -26.01 -15.78 -17.38
CA MET A 170 -25.85 -17.17 -17.83
C MET A 170 -27.02 -18.06 -17.37
N ALA A 171 -27.49 -17.87 -16.13
CA ALA A 171 -28.67 -18.57 -15.62
C ALA A 171 -29.96 -18.19 -16.39
N THR A 172 -30.09 -16.91 -16.75
CA THR A 172 -31.20 -16.41 -17.57
C THR A 172 -31.18 -17.02 -18.97
N VAL A 173 -29.99 -17.11 -19.59
CA VAL A 173 -29.80 -17.77 -20.90
C VAL A 173 -30.18 -19.25 -20.84
N SER A 174 -29.77 -19.98 -19.81
CA SER A 174 -30.16 -21.38 -19.60
C SER A 174 -31.69 -21.56 -19.46
N SER A 175 -32.34 -20.66 -18.71
CA SER A 175 -33.80 -20.65 -18.53
C SER A 175 -34.55 -20.34 -19.83
N LEU A 176 -34.04 -19.40 -20.62
CA LEU A 176 -34.59 -19.07 -21.94
C LEU A 176 -34.48 -20.27 -22.89
N ALA A 177 -33.32 -20.92 -22.94
CA ALA A 177 -33.12 -22.12 -23.75
C ALA A 177 -34.07 -23.25 -23.35
N SER A 178 -34.30 -23.44 -22.04
CA SER A 178 -35.27 -24.42 -21.52
C SER A 178 -36.71 -24.08 -21.94
N SER A 179 -37.06 -22.79 -21.93
CA SER A 179 -38.38 -22.32 -22.39
C SER A 179 -38.54 -22.58 -23.89
N CYS A 180 -37.54 -22.24 -24.70
CA CYS A 180 -37.55 -22.53 -26.13
C CYS A 180 -37.64 -24.04 -26.43
N ALA A 181 -36.92 -24.89 -25.71
CA ALA A 181 -36.93 -26.34 -25.90
C ALA A 181 -38.28 -27.00 -25.58
N SER A 182 -39.03 -26.40 -24.64
CA SER A 182 -40.25 -26.99 -24.11
C SER A 182 -41.53 -26.33 -24.61
N HIS A 183 -41.45 -25.21 -25.33
CA HIS A 183 -42.63 -24.50 -25.79
C HIS A 183 -43.47 -25.36 -26.73
N THR A 184 -44.77 -25.09 -26.75
CA THR A 184 -45.77 -25.76 -27.60
C THR A 184 -46.76 -24.72 -28.11
N HIS A 185 -47.49 -25.05 -29.18
CA HIS A 185 -48.54 -24.18 -29.73
C HIS A 185 -49.93 -24.69 -29.30
N GLY A 186 -50.80 -23.80 -28.84
CA GLY A 186 -52.21 -24.09 -28.55
C GLY A 186 -53.15 -23.59 -29.65
N GLY A 187 -54.38 -24.12 -29.72
CA GLY A 187 -55.45 -23.58 -30.56
C GLY A 187 -55.28 -23.77 -32.06
N ILE A 188 -54.58 -24.83 -32.49
CA ILE A 188 -54.30 -25.08 -33.91
C ILE A 188 -55.54 -25.68 -34.59
N ALA A 189 -56.03 -25.04 -35.65
CA ALA A 189 -57.10 -25.58 -36.49
C ALA A 189 -56.62 -26.82 -37.27
N SER A 190 -57.56 -27.68 -37.68
CA SER A 190 -57.26 -28.86 -38.49
C SER A 190 -56.45 -28.50 -39.74
N GLY A 191 -55.21 -28.99 -39.83
CA GLY A 191 -54.26 -28.61 -40.88
C GLY A 191 -52.85 -29.20 -40.62
N PRO A 192 -51.80 -28.75 -41.33
CA PRO A 192 -50.45 -29.30 -41.22
C PRO A 192 -49.66 -28.84 -39.96
N GLY A 193 -50.26 -28.00 -39.11
CA GLY A 193 -49.63 -27.53 -37.87
C GLY A 193 -49.56 -28.62 -36.80
N THR A 194 -48.62 -28.46 -35.85
CA THR A 194 -48.42 -29.41 -34.75
C THR A 194 -48.35 -28.70 -33.40
N THR A 195 -48.93 -29.32 -32.37
CA THR A 195 -48.83 -28.89 -30.96
C THR A 195 -47.56 -29.40 -30.28
N ALA A 196 -46.74 -30.18 -31.00
CA ALA A 196 -45.52 -30.75 -30.48
C ALA A 196 -44.47 -29.67 -30.15
N LYS A 197 -43.49 -30.06 -29.33
CA LYS A 197 -42.27 -29.27 -29.09
C LYS A 197 -41.50 -29.03 -30.40
N PRO A 198 -40.63 -28.01 -30.46
CA PRO A 198 -39.79 -27.77 -31.63
C PRO A 198 -38.95 -28.99 -32.00
N THR A 199 -38.71 -29.17 -33.29
CA THR A 199 -37.78 -30.20 -33.78
C THR A 199 -36.33 -29.91 -33.36
N GLN A 200 -36.01 -28.65 -33.01
CA GLN A 200 -34.73 -28.21 -32.44
C GLN A 200 -34.67 -28.28 -30.91
N ALA A 201 -35.64 -28.91 -30.24
CA ALA A 201 -35.70 -28.95 -28.77
C ALA A 201 -34.38 -29.44 -28.14
N SER A 202 -33.75 -30.47 -28.70
CA SER A 202 -32.46 -30.99 -28.25
C SER A 202 -31.33 -29.96 -28.38
N THR A 203 -31.29 -29.20 -29.46
CA THR A 203 -30.32 -28.13 -29.68
C THR A 203 -30.47 -27.04 -28.63
N PHE A 204 -31.70 -26.60 -28.34
CA PHE A 204 -31.95 -25.62 -27.29
C PHE A 204 -31.50 -26.14 -25.92
N THR A 205 -31.85 -27.38 -25.56
CA THR A 205 -31.38 -27.99 -24.30
C THR A 205 -29.85 -28.00 -24.22
N SER A 206 -29.17 -28.35 -25.32
CA SER A 206 -27.69 -28.34 -25.37
C SER A 206 -27.11 -26.96 -25.09
N HIS A 207 -27.68 -25.88 -25.65
CA HIS A 207 -27.22 -24.51 -25.38
C HIS A 207 -27.45 -24.11 -23.92
N GLY A 208 -28.56 -24.54 -23.30
CA GLY A 208 -28.79 -24.30 -21.88
C GLY A 208 -27.79 -25.01 -20.97
N SER A 209 -27.39 -26.23 -21.34
CA SER A 209 -26.32 -26.96 -20.64
C SER A 209 -24.96 -26.26 -20.78
N GLU A 210 -24.64 -25.70 -21.95
CA GLU A 210 -23.41 -24.94 -22.16
C GLU A 210 -23.35 -23.67 -21.29
N ALA A 211 -24.44 -22.89 -21.24
CA ALA A 211 -24.53 -21.71 -20.38
C ALA A 211 -24.34 -22.07 -18.89
N THR A 212 -24.90 -23.21 -18.48
CA THR A 212 -24.73 -23.74 -17.11
C THR A 212 -23.26 -24.09 -16.84
N ALA A 213 -22.59 -24.78 -17.77
CA ALA A 213 -21.17 -25.13 -17.63
C ALA A 213 -20.25 -23.89 -17.60
N GLN A 214 -20.59 -22.82 -18.32
CA GLN A 214 -19.88 -21.54 -18.25
C GLN A 214 -20.06 -20.88 -16.88
N LYS A 215 -21.29 -20.89 -16.35
CA LYS A 215 -21.60 -20.37 -15.01
C LYS A 215 -20.80 -21.10 -13.93
N ASP A 216 -20.72 -22.43 -14.00
CA ASP A 216 -19.98 -23.26 -13.04
C ASP A 216 -18.47 -22.95 -13.02
N ARG A 217 -17.93 -22.38 -14.11
CA ARG A 217 -16.53 -21.92 -14.18
C ARG A 217 -16.34 -20.50 -13.64
N LEU A 218 -17.37 -19.65 -13.72
CA LEU A 218 -17.35 -18.25 -13.27
C LEU A 218 -17.59 -18.12 -11.76
N ASP A 219 -18.55 -18.88 -11.21
CA ASP A 219 -18.91 -18.81 -9.80
C ASP A 219 -17.72 -19.04 -8.84
N PRO A 220 -16.80 -20.00 -9.10
CA PRO A 220 -15.65 -20.21 -8.24
C PRO A 220 -14.69 -19.03 -8.16
N ILE A 221 -14.62 -18.16 -9.17
CA ILE A 221 -13.72 -16.98 -9.18
C ILE A 221 -14.40 -15.68 -8.75
N THR A 222 -15.71 -15.70 -8.49
CA THR A 222 -16.48 -14.54 -8.05
C THR A 222 -16.39 -14.40 -6.53
N LYS A 223 -15.96 -13.22 -6.05
CA LYS A 223 -15.96 -12.85 -4.61
C LYS A 223 -17.37 -12.56 -4.12
#